data_AF-A0AB36T8L2-F1
#
_entry.id   AF-A0AB36T8L2-F1
#
_cell.length_a   1.000
_cell.length_b   1.000
_cell.length_c   1.000
_cell.angle_alpha   90.00
_cell.angle_beta   90.00
_cell.angle_gamma   90.00
#
_symmetry.space_group_name_H-M   'P 1'
#
loop_
_entity.id
_entity.type
_entity.pdbx_description
1 polymer ?
#
loop_
_entity_poly.entity_id
_entity_poly.type
_entity_poly.pdbx_seq_one_letter_code
_entity_poly.pdbx_strand_id
1 'polypeptide(L)'
;MFSGLSIDTIGKFSAIIIAFIGALVYGGNQFINIVTTKPLDRQLKDKFTQARLKLWFYAIGIIFGVIVYLLYAIIFYQSLYDYHNHSFFLWNAGIWFILFVYFSVIVTWKKKLESIKKTKLHFRLLIFNVLTSSVFFFSVSCEYLENKEYLNFLWNGIPLACLLSCLYFLMLHKLTIVTTPQVQYHIQLIQEDDFKKIKNLEYEYSMDEKRLVFVAKEKSGKQIRYVCDFSSKIYMKCIEQI
;
A
#
# COMPACT_ATOMS: atom_id res chain seq x y z
N MET A 1 -8.09 -2.09 42.99
CA MET A 1 -6.98 -2.32 42.02
C MET A 1 -6.66 -1.10 41.13
N PHE A 2 -7.26 0.08 41.36
CA PHE A 2 -6.99 1.32 40.60
C PHE A 2 -6.39 2.45 41.45
N SER A 3 -5.62 2.12 42.49
CA SER A 3 -5.01 3.10 43.42
C SER A 3 -3.73 3.78 42.86
N GLY A 4 -3.58 3.86 41.53
CA GLY A 4 -2.43 4.49 40.86
C GLY A 4 -2.81 5.52 39.77
N LEU A 5 -4.11 5.74 39.54
CA LEU A 5 -4.61 6.76 38.60
C LEU A 5 -4.74 8.11 39.32
N SER A 6 -3.62 8.77 39.62
CA SER A 6 -3.65 10.18 40.02
C SER A 6 -4.02 11.05 38.80
N ILE A 7 -4.55 12.25 39.03
CA ILE A 7 -4.86 13.23 37.98
C ILE A 7 -3.62 13.54 37.12
N ASP A 8 -2.42 13.49 37.72
CA ASP A 8 -1.14 13.63 37.02
C ASP A 8 -0.86 12.45 36.07
N THR A 9 -1.19 11.22 36.46
CA THR A 9 -1.08 10.05 35.59
C THR A 9 -2.08 10.14 34.43
N ILE A 10 -3.33 10.53 34.70
CA ILE A 10 -4.37 10.72 33.68
C ILE A 10 -3.99 11.85 32.70
N GLY A 11 -3.41 12.96 33.20
CA GLY A 11 -2.93 14.07 32.38
C GLY A 11 -1.74 13.72 31.48
N LYS A 12 -0.85 12.82 31.93
CA LYS A 12 0.27 12.32 31.11
C LYS A 12 -0.18 11.32 30.03
N PHE A 13 -1.15 10.46 30.34
CA PHE A 13 -1.71 9.54 29.35
C PHE A 13 -2.71 10.21 28.40
N SER A 14 -3.37 11.30 28.79
CA SER A 14 -4.33 12.00 27.92
C SER A 14 -3.68 12.55 26.66
N ALA A 15 -2.47 13.13 26.75
CA ALA A 15 -1.72 13.61 25.60
C ALA A 15 -1.37 12.47 24.63
N ILE A 16 -0.96 11.31 25.15
CA ILE A 16 -0.64 10.11 24.36
C ILE A 16 -1.91 9.57 23.67
N ILE A 17 -3.02 9.50 24.39
CA ILE A 17 -4.31 9.04 23.87
C ILE A 17 -4.81 9.98 22.77
N ILE A 18 -4.76 11.29 22.98
CA ILE A 18 -5.17 12.30 21.99
C ILE A 18 -4.28 12.23 20.76
N ALA A 19 -2.96 12.13 20.93
CA ALA A 19 -2.02 11.97 19.81
C ALA A 19 -2.29 10.69 19.02
N PHE A 20 -2.60 9.58 19.70
CA PHE A 20 -2.94 8.31 19.08
C PHE A 20 -4.26 8.38 18.28
N ILE A 21 -5.32 8.96 18.85
CA ILE A 21 -6.60 9.17 18.15
C ILE A 21 -6.40 10.08 16.94
N GLY A 22 -5.65 11.18 17.11
CA GLY A 22 -5.33 12.09 16.01
C GLY A 22 -4.58 11.39 14.88
N ALA A 23 -3.61 10.54 15.21
CA ALA A 23 -2.87 9.73 14.24
C ALA A 23 -3.77 8.72 13.52
N LEU A 24 -4.71 8.07 14.24
CA LEU A 24 -5.68 7.14 13.64
C LEU A 24 -6.63 7.85 12.67
N VAL A 25 -7.21 8.97 13.07
CA VAL A 25 -8.14 9.75 12.22
C VAL A 25 -7.40 10.26 10.99
N TYR A 26 -6.21 10.83 11.17
CA TYR A 26 -5.42 11.34 10.06
C TYR A 26 -4.97 10.22 9.12
N GLY A 27 -4.47 9.10 9.65
CA GLY A 27 -4.08 7.92 8.88
C GLY A 27 -5.26 7.31 8.12
N GLY A 28 -6.42 7.21 8.76
CA GLY A 28 -7.67 6.76 8.14
C GLY A 28 -8.09 7.67 6.97
N ASN A 29 -8.02 8.98 7.15
CA ASN A 29 -8.30 9.94 6.07
C ASN A 29 -7.31 9.80 4.90
N GLN A 30 -6.02 9.57 5.17
CA GLN A 30 -5.05 9.31 4.10
C GLN A 30 -5.33 7.99 3.38
N PHE A 31 -5.71 6.94 4.12
CA PHE A 31 -6.10 5.66 3.54
C PHE A 31 -7.30 5.82 2.60
N ILE A 32 -8.37 6.49 3.06
CA ILE A 32 -9.55 6.78 2.23
C ILE A 32 -9.12 7.53 0.98
N ASN A 33 -8.35 8.62 1.12
CA ASN A 33 -7.89 9.42 -0.01
C ASN A 33 -7.09 8.61 -1.04
N ILE A 34 -6.29 7.63 -0.60
CA ILE A 34 -5.54 6.75 -1.51
C ILE A 34 -6.46 5.77 -2.23
N VAL A 35 -7.38 5.12 -1.51
CA VAL A 35 -8.28 4.10 -2.06
C VAL A 35 -9.32 4.71 -3.01
N THR A 36 -9.78 5.93 -2.72
CA THR A 36 -10.82 6.60 -3.52
C THR A 36 -10.26 7.39 -4.70
N THR A 37 -8.98 7.80 -4.69
CA THR A 37 -8.37 8.54 -5.80
C THR A 37 -8.25 7.64 -7.03
N LYS A 38 -9.05 7.91 -8.07
CA LYS A 38 -8.96 7.21 -9.36
C LYS A 38 -7.71 7.63 -10.14
N PRO A 39 -7.26 6.83 -11.13
CA PRO A 39 -6.07 7.16 -11.93
C PRO A 39 -6.17 8.53 -12.64
N LEU A 40 -7.36 8.88 -13.15
CA LEU A 40 -7.62 10.18 -13.78
C LEU A 40 -7.47 11.33 -12.78
N ASP A 41 -8.14 11.22 -11.62
CA ASP A 41 -8.08 12.21 -10.54
C ASP A 41 -6.64 12.44 -10.07
N ARG A 42 -5.85 11.37 -10.02
CA ARG A 42 -4.44 11.45 -9.66
C ARG A 42 -3.64 12.28 -10.65
N GLN A 43 -3.88 12.13 -11.96
CA GLN A 43 -3.13 12.85 -13.00
C GLN A 43 -3.49 14.35 -13.06
N LEU A 44 -4.71 14.71 -12.67
CA LEU A 44 -5.20 16.10 -12.64
C LEU A 44 -4.92 16.86 -11.33
N LYS A 45 -4.43 16.16 -10.30
CA LYS A 45 -3.91 16.78 -9.07
C LYS A 45 -2.54 17.42 -9.32
N ASP A 46 -2.17 18.41 -8.52
CA ASP A 46 -0.85 19.04 -8.59
C ASP A 46 0.28 18.07 -8.18
N LYS A 47 1.51 18.39 -8.58
CA LYS A 47 2.69 17.52 -8.34
C LYS A 47 2.94 17.24 -6.86
N PHE A 48 2.68 18.21 -5.98
CA PHE A 48 2.89 18.04 -4.55
C PHE A 48 1.87 17.06 -3.97
N THR A 49 0.58 17.20 -4.31
CA THR A 49 -0.46 16.28 -3.87
C THR A 49 -0.24 14.87 -4.44
N GLN A 50 0.23 14.74 -5.69
CA GLN A 50 0.59 13.44 -6.28
C GLN A 50 1.74 12.76 -5.52
N ALA A 51 2.78 13.52 -5.16
CA ALA A 51 3.91 13.01 -4.38
C ALA A 51 3.47 12.61 -2.97
N ARG A 52 2.64 13.43 -2.32
CA ARG A 52 2.06 13.15 -1.00
C ARG A 52 1.25 11.85 -1.00
N LEU A 53 0.35 11.66 -1.97
CA LEU A 53 -0.42 10.43 -2.12
C LEU A 53 0.47 9.20 -2.32
N LYS A 54 1.53 9.35 -3.13
CA LYS A 54 2.50 8.27 -3.35
C LYS A 54 3.24 7.89 -2.06
N LEU A 55 3.68 8.88 -1.29
CA LEU A 55 4.35 8.66 -0.01
C LEU A 55 3.43 7.92 0.97
N TRP A 56 2.20 8.41 1.14
CA TRP A 56 1.22 7.77 2.03
C TRP A 56 0.87 6.35 1.60
N PHE A 57 0.83 6.06 0.29
CA PHE A 57 0.62 4.71 -0.22
C PHE A 57 1.72 3.75 0.27
N TYR A 58 3.00 4.17 0.22
CA TYR A 58 4.09 3.36 0.77
C TYR A 58 4.03 3.28 2.29
N ALA A 59 3.81 4.40 2.98
CA ALA A 59 3.79 4.44 4.44
C ALA A 59 2.72 3.51 5.02
N ILE A 60 1.50 3.58 4.49
CA ILE A 60 0.38 2.73 4.92
C ILE A 60 0.67 1.27 4.60
N GLY A 61 1.19 0.97 3.41
CA GLY A 61 1.58 -0.38 3.03
C GLY A 61 2.61 -1.01 3.98
N ILE A 62 3.62 -0.23 4.38
CA ILE A 62 4.65 -0.65 5.33
C ILE A 62 4.04 -0.87 6.72
N ILE A 63 3.20 0.06 7.19
CA ILE A 63 2.51 -0.06 8.49
C ILE A 63 1.66 -1.34 8.55
N PHE A 64 0.88 -1.63 7.50
CA PHE A 64 0.12 -2.88 7.43
C PHE A 64 1.04 -4.10 7.48
N GLY A 65 2.16 -4.08 6.75
CA GLY A 65 3.15 -5.16 6.80
C GLY A 65 3.69 -5.39 8.21
N VAL A 66 4.02 -4.32 8.94
CA VAL A 66 4.52 -4.40 10.32
C VAL A 66 3.49 -5.05 11.24
N ILE A 67 2.24 -4.60 11.16
CA ILE A 67 1.14 -5.16 11.95
C ILE A 67 0.99 -6.65 11.65
N VAL A 68 1.04 -7.04 10.37
CA VAL A 68 0.98 -8.44 9.95
C VAL A 68 2.12 -9.25 10.58
N TYR A 69 3.38 -8.80 10.48
CA TYR A 69 4.51 -9.52 11.10
C TYR A 69 4.35 -9.72 12.61
N LEU A 70 3.95 -8.66 13.33
CA LEU A 70 3.76 -8.73 14.79
C LEU A 70 2.61 -9.69 15.16
N LEU A 71 1.48 -9.62 14.45
CA LEU A 71 0.35 -10.52 14.69
C LEU A 71 0.71 -11.98 14.41
N TYR A 72 1.37 -12.26 13.27
CA TYR A 72 1.77 -13.62 12.93
C TYR A 72 2.83 -14.17 13.87
N ALA A 73 3.73 -13.34 14.41
CA ALA A 73 4.66 -13.77 15.45
C ALA A 73 3.93 -14.30 16.69
N ILE A 74 2.89 -13.60 17.15
CA ILE A 74 2.07 -14.01 18.31
C ILE A 74 1.29 -15.29 17.99
N ILE A 75 0.65 -15.36 16.82
CA ILE A 75 -0.13 -16.54 16.39
C ILE A 75 0.77 -17.78 16.27
N PHE A 76 1.94 -17.64 15.63
CA PHE A 76 2.90 -18.73 15.50
C PHE A 76 3.52 -19.12 16.82
N TYR A 77 3.76 -18.18 17.74
CA TYR A 77 4.17 -18.52 19.09
C TYR A 77 3.14 -19.41 19.77
N GLN A 78 1.84 -19.07 19.72
CA GLN A 78 0.81 -19.91 20.33
C GLN A 78 0.68 -21.30 19.70
N SER A 79 0.99 -21.44 18.40
CA SER A 79 0.69 -22.67 17.64
C SER A 79 1.92 -23.56 17.38
N LEU A 80 3.11 -22.97 17.32
CA LEU A 80 4.34 -23.59 16.81
C LEU A 80 5.53 -23.45 17.77
N TYR A 81 5.33 -22.90 18.98
CA TYR A 81 6.40 -22.70 19.97
C TYR A 81 7.18 -23.99 20.25
N ASP A 82 6.51 -25.12 20.45
CA ASP A 82 7.18 -26.41 20.75
C ASP A 82 8.13 -26.87 19.65
N TYR A 83 7.98 -26.32 18.43
CA TYR A 83 8.79 -26.66 17.27
C TYR A 83 9.91 -25.66 17.00
N HIS A 84 10.02 -24.54 17.73
CA HIS A 84 10.91 -23.42 17.37
C HIS A 84 12.41 -23.82 17.28
N ASN A 85 12.85 -24.76 18.12
CA ASN A 85 14.21 -25.30 18.12
C ASN A 85 14.43 -26.45 17.14
N HIS A 86 13.39 -26.85 16.40
CA HIS A 86 13.52 -27.89 15.41
C HIS A 86 14.35 -27.39 14.22
N SER A 87 15.15 -28.29 13.64
CA SER A 87 15.96 -28.01 12.45
C SER A 87 15.17 -27.42 11.27
N PHE A 88 13.84 -27.61 11.26
CA PHE A 88 12.93 -27.03 10.28
C PHE A 88 13.04 -25.50 10.17
N PHE A 89 13.27 -24.80 11.28
CA PHE A 89 13.39 -23.34 11.27
C PHE A 89 14.68 -22.86 10.61
N LEU A 90 15.77 -23.60 10.77
CA LEU A 90 17.02 -23.36 10.03
C LEU A 90 16.84 -23.59 8.53
N TRP A 91 16.15 -24.66 8.13
CA TRP A 91 15.81 -24.91 6.73
C TRP A 91 14.92 -23.81 6.15
N ASN A 92 13.92 -23.35 6.91
CA ASN A 92 13.06 -22.24 6.51
C ASN A 92 13.86 -20.94 6.32
N ALA A 93 14.79 -20.63 7.22
CA ALA A 93 15.66 -19.45 7.08
C ALA A 93 16.52 -19.53 5.81
N GLY A 94 17.06 -20.72 5.48
CA GLY A 94 17.78 -20.94 4.22
C GLY A 94 16.90 -20.74 2.98
N ILE A 95 15.69 -21.33 2.97
CA ILE A 95 14.73 -21.18 1.86
C ILE A 95 14.34 -19.71 1.69
N TRP A 96 14.01 -19.03 2.79
CA TRP A 96 13.69 -17.60 2.81
C TRP A 96 14.82 -16.77 2.22
N PHE A 97 16.06 -17.00 2.65
CA PHE A 97 17.22 -16.24 2.18
C PHE A 97 17.47 -16.44 0.67
N ILE A 98 17.40 -17.69 0.19
CA ILE A 98 17.55 -18.00 -1.24
C ILE A 98 16.48 -17.28 -2.07
N LEU A 99 15.21 -17.34 -1.65
CA LEU A 99 14.11 -16.67 -2.33
C LEU A 99 14.24 -15.15 -2.26
N PHE A 100 14.70 -14.62 -1.13
CA PHE A 100 14.95 -13.19 -0.96
C PHE A 100 16.02 -12.69 -1.94
N VAL A 101 17.14 -13.40 -2.08
CA VAL A 101 18.19 -13.07 -3.06
C VAL A 101 17.65 -13.16 -4.48
N TYR A 102 16.90 -14.23 -4.80
CA TYR A 102 16.27 -14.41 -6.10
C TYR A 102 15.37 -13.23 -6.50
N PHE A 103 14.48 -12.80 -5.61
CA PHE A 103 13.59 -11.66 -5.87
C PHE A 103 14.36 -10.33 -5.92
N SER A 104 15.38 -10.14 -5.09
CA SER A 104 16.23 -8.94 -5.13
C SER A 104 16.91 -8.76 -6.49
N VAL A 105 17.46 -9.83 -7.05
CA VAL A 105 18.07 -9.83 -8.39
C VAL A 105 17.02 -9.52 -9.46
N ILE A 106 15.85 -10.15 -9.39
CA ILE A 106 14.74 -9.92 -10.33
C ILE A 106 14.29 -8.45 -10.33
N VAL A 107 14.07 -7.90 -9.14
CA VAL A 107 13.51 -6.56 -8.94
C VAL A 107 14.49 -5.45 -9.34
N THR A 108 15.78 -5.76 -9.34
CA THR A 108 16.84 -4.86 -9.81
C THR A 108 17.00 -4.94 -11.33
N TRP A 109 16.76 -6.11 -11.92
CA TRP A 109 17.05 -6.34 -13.34
C TRP A 109 15.81 -6.15 -14.23
N LYS A 110 15.66 -4.93 -14.77
CA LYS A 110 14.48 -4.51 -15.57
C LYS A 110 14.07 -5.51 -16.67
N LYS A 111 15.04 -6.03 -17.45
CA LYS A 111 14.77 -7.02 -18.51
C LYS A 111 14.15 -8.32 -17.97
N LYS A 112 14.63 -8.81 -16.82
CA LYS A 112 14.05 -10.00 -16.17
C LYS A 112 12.66 -9.68 -15.62
N LEU A 113 12.47 -8.51 -15.03
CA LEU A 113 11.15 -8.09 -14.54
C LEU A 113 10.11 -8.05 -15.66
N GLU A 114 10.45 -7.57 -16.85
CA GLU A 114 9.56 -7.58 -18.03
C GLU A 114 9.21 -9.00 -18.50
N SER A 115 10.16 -9.96 -18.40
CA SER A 115 9.89 -11.36 -18.73
C SER A 115 8.86 -12.02 -17.79
N ILE A 116 8.81 -11.56 -16.53
CA ILE A 116 7.92 -12.06 -15.48
C ILE A 116 6.45 -11.71 -15.74
N LYS A 117 6.17 -10.67 -16.55
CA LYS A 117 4.80 -10.27 -16.93
C LYS A 117 3.95 -11.45 -17.43
N LYS A 118 4.60 -12.50 -17.96
CA LYS A 118 3.94 -13.67 -18.57
C LYS A 118 3.63 -14.80 -17.59
N THR A 119 4.08 -14.77 -16.34
CA THR A 119 4.06 -15.97 -15.49
C THR A 119 3.53 -15.72 -14.08
N LYS A 120 2.33 -16.26 -13.78
CA LYS A 120 1.69 -16.25 -12.44
C LYS A 120 2.55 -16.91 -11.34
N LEU A 121 3.55 -17.71 -11.72
CA LEU A 121 4.44 -18.42 -10.80
C LEU A 121 5.24 -17.47 -9.89
N HIS A 122 5.80 -16.39 -10.41
CA HIS A 122 6.63 -15.49 -9.61
C HIS A 122 5.82 -14.78 -8.52
N PHE A 123 4.56 -14.46 -8.80
CA PHE A 123 3.67 -13.90 -7.78
C PHE A 123 3.39 -14.92 -6.66
N ARG A 124 3.14 -16.19 -7.00
CA ARG A 124 2.97 -17.27 -6.01
C ARG A 124 4.24 -17.49 -5.19
N LEU A 125 5.41 -17.47 -5.83
CA LEU A 125 6.70 -17.58 -5.16
C LEU A 125 6.98 -16.38 -4.24
N LEU A 126 6.53 -15.17 -4.60
CA LEU A 126 6.66 -13.99 -3.75
C LEU A 126 5.79 -14.13 -2.49
N ILE A 127 4.54 -14.57 -2.66
CA ILE A 127 3.66 -14.86 -1.51
C ILE A 127 4.29 -15.94 -0.61
N PHE A 128 4.79 -17.02 -1.21
CA PHE A 128 5.49 -18.07 -0.47
C PHE A 128 6.70 -17.50 0.29
N ASN A 129 7.50 -16.64 -0.33
CA ASN A 129 8.62 -15.97 0.31
C ASN A 129 8.17 -15.11 1.51
N VAL A 130 7.08 -14.35 1.37
CA VAL A 130 6.50 -13.57 2.48
C VAL A 130 6.08 -14.49 3.63
N LEU A 131 5.43 -15.62 3.34
CA LEU A 131 5.05 -16.59 4.37
C LEU A 131 6.28 -17.17 5.10
N THR A 132 7.32 -17.58 4.36
CA THR A 132 8.58 -18.06 4.95
C THR A 132 9.28 -16.97 5.77
N SER A 133 9.15 -15.70 5.37
CA SER A 133 9.65 -14.55 6.11
C SER A 133 8.91 -14.34 7.43
N SER A 134 7.59 -14.57 7.46
CA SER A 134 6.81 -14.50 8.71
C SER A 134 7.23 -15.58 9.70
N VAL A 135 7.50 -16.80 9.20
CA VAL A 135 8.02 -17.90 10.02
C VAL A 135 9.44 -17.59 10.54
N PHE A 136 10.29 -16.98 9.70
CA PHE A 136 11.62 -16.50 10.11
C PHE A 136 11.51 -15.41 11.18
N PHE A 137 10.65 -14.40 10.97
CA PHE A 137 10.42 -13.33 11.94
C PHE A 137 9.93 -13.87 13.29
N PHE A 138 9.01 -14.84 13.27
CA PHE A 138 8.59 -15.56 14.47
C PHE A 138 9.77 -16.24 15.16
N SER A 139 10.58 -17.01 14.44
CA SER A 139 11.73 -17.73 15.02
C SER A 139 12.70 -16.78 15.73
N VAL A 140 13.04 -15.65 15.11
CA VAL A 140 13.91 -14.62 15.71
C VAL A 140 13.23 -13.93 16.92
N SER A 141 11.90 -13.85 16.91
CA SER A 141 11.13 -13.19 17.96
C SER A 141 10.78 -14.11 19.15
N CYS A 142 10.96 -15.42 18.99
CA CYS A 142 10.45 -16.44 19.91
C CYS A 142 11.06 -16.31 21.31
N GLU A 143 12.38 -16.09 21.39
CA GLU A 143 13.11 -15.94 22.65
C GLU A 143 12.58 -14.77 23.50
N TYR A 144 12.26 -13.63 22.86
CA TYR A 144 11.67 -12.48 23.57
C TYR A 144 10.27 -12.79 24.11
N LEU A 145 9.48 -13.57 23.38
CA LEU A 145 8.12 -13.96 23.80
C LEU A 145 8.16 -14.99 24.95
N GLU A 146 9.07 -15.96 24.87
CA GLU A 146 9.31 -16.96 25.91
C GLU A 146 9.75 -16.32 27.23
N ASN A 147 10.73 -15.42 27.17
CA ASN A 147 11.26 -14.70 28.33
C ASN A 147 10.33 -13.58 28.83
N LYS A 148 9.14 -13.40 28.21
CA LYS A 148 8.16 -12.35 28.52
C LYS A 148 8.74 -10.94 28.43
N GLU A 149 9.77 -10.76 27.62
CA GLU A 149 10.43 -9.48 27.38
C GLU A 149 9.70 -8.67 26.30
N TYR A 150 8.43 -8.35 26.54
CA TYR A 150 7.56 -7.73 25.54
C TYR A 150 8.09 -6.36 25.04
N LEU A 151 8.77 -5.61 25.90
CA LEU A 151 9.39 -4.34 25.49
C LEU A 151 10.56 -4.57 24.53
N ASN A 152 11.40 -5.59 24.78
CA ASN A 152 12.50 -5.95 23.88
C ASN A 152 11.97 -6.54 22.56
N PHE A 153 10.91 -7.35 22.64
CA PHE A 153 10.20 -7.83 21.45
C PHE A 153 9.71 -6.66 20.57
N LEU A 154 9.07 -5.64 21.17
CA LEU A 154 8.61 -4.47 20.41
C LEU A 154 9.79 -3.64 19.89
N TRP A 155 10.79 -3.38 20.74
CA TRP A 155 11.93 -2.55 20.40
C TRP A 155 12.79 -3.12 19.26
N ASN A 156 13.00 -4.44 19.23
CA ASN A 156 13.79 -5.11 18.20
C ASN A 156 12.92 -5.62 17.03
N GLY A 157 11.71 -6.07 17.33
CA GLY A 157 10.78 -6.61 16.34
C GLY A 157 10.20 -5.56 15.41
N ILE A 158 9.84 -4.37 15.91
CA ILE A 158 9.27 -3.30 15.06
C ILE A 158 10.27 -2.86 13.97
N PRO A 159 11.55 -2.54 14.26
CA PRO A 159 12.52 -2.18 13.22
C PRO A 159 12.73 -3.29 12.18
N LEU A 160 12.83 -4.55 12.62
CA LEU A 160 12.99 -5.69 11.72
C LEU A 160 11.75 -5.88 10.84
N ALA A 161 10.55 -5.82 11.42
CA ALA A 161 9.29 -5.88 10.70
C ALA A 161 9.14 -4.73 9.71
N CYS A 162 9.55 -3.51 10.08
CA CYS A 162 9.58 -2.34 9.20
C CYS A 162 10.50 -2.57 8.00
N LEU A 163 11.70 -3.09 8.24
CA LEU A 163 12.67 -3.38 7.19
C LEU A 163 12.12 -4.42 6.21
N LEU A 164 11.64 -5.56 6.72
CA LEU A 164 11.04 -6.62 5.90
C LEU A 164 9.82 -6.09 5.12
N SER A 165 8.94 -5.35 5.78
CA SER A 165 7.75 -4.76 5.14
C SER A 165 8.12 -3.79 4.04
N CYS A 166 9.12 -2.93 4.25
CA CYS A 166 9.62 -2.03 3.22
C CYS A 166 10.12 -2.80 1.99
N LEU A 167 10.97 -3.81 2.22
CA LEU A 167 11.52 -4.64 1.14
C LEU A 167 10.41 -5.35 0.34
N TYR A 168 9.53 -6.09 1.01
CA TYR A 168 8.47 -6.84 0.32
C TYR A 168 7.44 -5.93 -0.33
N PHE A 169 7.08 -4.81 0.28
CA PHE A 169 6.14 -3.86 -0.33
C PHE A 169 6.74 -3.21 -1.59
N LEU A 170 8.03 -2.86 -1.57
CA LEU A 170 8.74 -2.36 -2.75
C LEU A 170 8.80 -3.42 -3.87
N MET A 171 9.11 -4.67 -3.53
CA MET A 171 9.13 -5.78 -4.49
C MET A 171 7.74 -6.01 -5.10
N LEU A 172 6.71 -6.08 -4.26
CA LEU A 172 5.32 -6.24 -4.68
C LEU A 172 4.88 -5.09 -5.58
N HIS A 173 5.15 -3.84 -5.20
CA HIS A 173 4.76 -2.67 -5.97
C HIS A 173 5.42 -2.67 -7.37
N LYS A 174 6.72 -2.96 -7.45
CA LYS A 174 7.42 -3.07 -8.73
C LYS A 174 6.88 -4.20 -9.60
N LEU A 175 6.56 -5.34 -9.00
CA LEU A 175 5.96 -6.46 -9.71
C LEU A 175 4.58 -6.08 -10.26
N THR A 176 3.73 -5.47 -9.43
CA THR A 176 2.39 -5.00 -9.81
C THR A 176 2.44 -4.00 -10.96
N ILE A 177 3.39 -3.06 -10.96
CA ILE A 177 3.55 -2.10 -12.07
C ILE A 177 3.77 -2.82 -13.41
N VAL A 178 4.51 -3.92 -13.41
CA VAL A 178 4.86 -4.65 -14.64
C VAL A 178 3.77 -5.63 -15.06
N THR A 179 3.08 -6.25 -14.11
CA THR A 179 2.02 -7.24 -14.39
C THR A 179 0.67 -6.58 -14.69
N THR A 180 0.40 -5.39 -14.17
CA THR A 180 -0.89 -4.72 -14.28
C THR A 180 -0.79 -3.54 -15.25
N PRO A 181 -1.69 -3.44 -16.26
CA PRO A 181 -1.71 -2.30 -17.16
C PRO A 181 -1.84 -0.99 -16.39
N GLN A 182 -0.94 -0.05 -16.67
CA GLN A 182 -0.99 1.27 -16.05
C GLN A 182 -1.85 2.16 -16.93
N VAL A 183 -3.04 2.49 -16.44
CA VAL A 183 -3.94 3.42 -17.13
C VAL A 183 -3.34 4.82 -17.10
N GLN A 184 -3.02 5.35 -18.27
CA GLN A 184 -2.61 6.75 -18.42
C GLN A 184 -3.64 7.50 -19.28
N TYR A 185 -3.84 8.79 -19.01
CA TYR A 185 -4.71 9.61 -19.84
C TYR A 185 -3.89 10.63 -20.62
N HIS A 186 -4.15 10.69 -21.92
CA HIS A 186 -3.78 11.85 -22.70
C HIS A 186 -4.83 12.93 -22.48
N ILE A 187 -4.44 14.01 -21.82
CA ILE A 187 -5.31 15.12 -21.43
C ILE A 187 -5.13 16.24 -22.44
N GLN A 188 -6.21 16.63 -23.11
CA GLN A 188 -6.25 17.73 -24.06
C GLN A 188 -7.25 18.78 -23.56
N LEU A 189 -6.84 20.04 -23.59
CA LEU A 189 -7.74 21.17 -23.37
C LEU A 189 -8.65 21.31 -24.59
N ILE A 190 -9.95 21.51 -24.34
CA ILE A 190 -10.95 21.77 -25.38
C ILE A 190 -11.70 23.06 -25.06
N GLN A 191 -12.25 23.69 -26.09
CA GLN A 191 -13.08 24.88 -25.89
C GLN A 191 -14.48 24.49 -25.40
N GLU A 192 -15.14 25.42 -24.72
CA GLU A 192 -16.50 25.25 -24.19
C GLU A 192 -17.50 24.88 -25.31
N ASP A 193 -17.39 25.55 -26.46
CA ASP A 193 -18.27 25.31 -27.61
C ASP A 193 -18.12 23.89 -28.16
N ASP A 194 -16.90 23.33 -28.11
CA ASP A 194 -16.65 21.96 -28.55
C ASP A 194 -17.15 20.95 -27.53
N PHE A 195 -17.04 21.27 -26.24
CA PHE A 195 -17.62 20.43 -25.17
C PHE A 195 -19.15 20.35 -25.30
N LYS A 196 -19.83 21.48 -25.55
CA LYS A 196 -21.30 21.53 -25.72
C LYS A 196 -21.81 20.75 -26.92
N LYS A 197 -20.98 20.54 -27.95
CA LYS A 197 -21.34 19.77 -29.16
C LYS A 197 -21.32 18.25 -28.92
N ILE A 198 -20.71 17.77 -27.84
CA ILE A 198 -20.61 16.34 -27.54
C ILE A 198 -21.99 15.81 -27.16
N LYS A 199 -22.50 14.86 -27.95
CA LYS A 199 -23.79 14.21 -27.68
C LYS A 199 -23.61 13.01 -26.76
N ASN A 200 -24.65 12.68 -26.00
CA ASN A 200 -24.72 11.49 -25.14
C ASN A 200 -23.63 11.43 -24.06
N LEU A 201 -23.34 12.57 -23.42
CA LEU A 201 -22.54 12.62 -22.20
C LEU A 201 -23.36 12.14 -21.02
N GLU A 202 -22.85 11.14 -20.31
CA GLU A 202 -23.41 10.68 -19.04
C GLU A 202 -22.48 11.09 -17.91
N TYR A 203 -23.05 11.62 -16.84
CA TYR A 203 -22.31 11.90 -15.61
C TYR A 203 -21.80 10.58 -15.01
N GLU A 204 -20.49 10.50 -14.77
CA GLU A 204 -19.87 9.31 -14.17
C GLU A 204 -19.68 9.52 -12.67
N TYR A 205 -18.99 10.60 -12.28
CA TYR A 205 -18.75 10.96 -10.88
C TYR A 205 -18.22 12.39 -10.73
N SER A 206 -18.23 12.90 -9.50
CA SER A 206 -17.60 14.16 -9.11
C SER A 206 -16.19 13.90 -8.61
N MET A 207 -15.19 14.55 -9.22
CA MET A 207 -13.78 14.39 -8.87
C MET A 207 -13.43 15.18 -7.59
N ASP A 208 -13.97 16.40 -7.51
CA ASP A 208 -13.92 17.28 -6.36
C ASP A 208 -15.11 18.24 -6.42
N GLU A 209 -15.23 19.15 -5.47
CA GLU A 209 -16.35 20.10 -5.39
C GLU A 209 -16.51 20.98 -6.66
N LYS A 210 -15.50 21.09 -7.51
CA LYS A 210 -15.45 21.99 -8.67
C LYS A 210 -15.42 21.25 -10.01
N ARG A 211 -15.00 19.98 -10.01
CA ARG A 211 -14.72 19.20 -11.22
C ARG A 211 -15.63 18.00 -11.35
N LEU A 212 -16.38 17.95 -12.45
CA LEU A 212 -17.25 16.82 -12.78
C LEU A 212 -16.67 16.02 -13.96
N VAL A 213 -16.85 14.70 -13.91
CA VAL A 213 -16.39 13.76 -14.93
C VAL A 213 -17.59 13.16 -15.67
N PHE A 214 -17.51 13.18 -16.99
CA PHE A 214 -18.51 12.65 -17.90
C PHE A 214 -17.90 11.61 -18.83
N VAL A 215 -18.71 10.65 -19.28
CA VAL A 215 -18.34 9.63 -20.27
C VAL A 215 -19.24 9.78 -21.48
N ALA A 216 -18.64 9.78 -22.68
CA ALA A 216 -19.41 9.69 -23.91
C ALA A 216 -19.74 8.23 -24.21
N LYS A 217 -21.01 7.93 -24.51
CA LYS A 217 -21.52 6.58 -24.79
C LYS A 217 -21.06 5.97 -26.14
N GLU A 218 -19.94 6.39 -26.70
CA GLU A 218 -19.52 5.95 -28.04
C GLU A 218 -18.92 4.53 -28.05
N LYS A 219 -19.38 3.74 -29.04
CA LYS A 219 -19.19 2.29 -29.23
C LYS A 219 -17.74 1.82 -29.50
N SER A 220 -16.71 2.64 -29.34
CA SER A 220 -15.33 2.21 -29.63
C SER A 220 -14.57 1.91 -28.34
N GLY A 221 -13.82 0.80 -28.32
CA GLY A 221 -13.20 0.20 -27.13
C GLY A 221 -12.14 1.03 -26.38
N LYS A 222 -12.08 2.36 -26.57
CA LYS A 222 -11.29 3.28 -25.74
C LYS A 222 -12.25 4.20 -24.98
N GLN A 223 -12.25 4.12 -23.65
CA GLN A 223 -13.08 4.99 -22.82
C GLN A 223 -12.53 6.43 -22.89
N ILE A 224 -13.28 7.31 -23.55
CA ILE A 224 -13.00 8.75 -23.55
C ILE A 224 -13.81 9.36 -22.39
N ARG A 225 -13.10 10.02 -21.48
CA ARG A 225 -13.68 10.80 -20.39
C ARG A 225 -13.56 12.28 -20.68
N TYR A 226 -14.50 13.06 -20.18
CA TYR A 226 -14.46 14.51 -20.24
C TYR A 226 -14.53 15.08 -18.83
N VAL A 227 -13.68 16.06 -18.54
CA VAL A 227 -13.64 16.72 -17.24
C VAL A 227 -13.96 18.19 -17.42
N CYS A 228 -14.91 18.68 -16.63
CA CYS A 228 -15.32 20.08 -16.62
C CYS A 228 -15.02 20.68 -15.25
N ASP A 229 -14.19 21.71 -15.21
CA ASP A 229 -13.98 22.56 -14.04
C ASP A 229 -14.85 23.81 -14.18
N PHE A 230 -15.99 23.83 -13.49
CA PHE A 230 -16.96 24.93 -13.60
C PHE A 230 -16.47 26.23 -12.97
N SER A 231 -15.54 26.14 -12.01
CA SER A 231 -14.98 27.31 -11.33
C SER A 231 -14.02 28.07 -12.23
N SER A 232 -13.26 27.37 -13.08
CA SER A 232 -12.27 27.96 -13.98
C SER A 232 -12.69 27.98 -15.45
N LYS A 233 -13.86 27.42 -15.78
CA LYS A 233 -14.36 27.22 -17.15
C LYS A 233 -13.35 26.48 -18.04
N ILE A 234 -12.68 25.50 -17.45
CA ILE A 234 -11.71 24.65 -18.15
C ILE A 234 -12.39 23.33 -18.51
N TYR A 235 -12.31 22.96 -19.78
CA TYR A 235 -12.85 21.72 -20.31
C TYR A 235 -11.71 20.86 -20.83
N MET A 236 -11.73 19.58 -20.46
CA MET A 236 -10.67 18.64 -20.80
C MET A 236 -11.24 17.37 -21.41
N LYS A 237 -10.61 16.90 -22.48
CA LYS A 237 -10.81 15.58 -23.08
C LYS A 237 -9.69 14.65 -22.61
N CYS A 238 -10.06 13.53 -21.99
CA CYS A 238 -9.15 12.56 -21.40
C CYS A 238 -9.29 11.23 -22.13
N ILE A 239 -8.26 10.87 -22.90
CA ILE A 239 -8.25 9.66 -23.72
C ILE A 239 -7.39 8.62 -23.01
N GLU A 240 -7.98 7.47 -22.68
CA GLU A 240 -7.28 6.37 -22.03
C GLU A 240 -6.21 5.74 -22.95
N GLN A 241 -5.01 5.57 -22.41
CA GLN A 241 -3.85 4.90 -22.98
C GLN A 241 -3.51 3.69 -22.09
N ILE A 242 -3.53 2.50 -22.68
CA ILE A 242 -3.21 1.21 -22.03
C ILE A 242 -1.86 0.72 -22.55
#